data_AF-A0A6C0KAM6-F1
#
_entry.id   AF-A0A6C0KAM6-F1
#
_cell.length_a   1.000
_cell.length_b   1.000
_cell.length_c   1.000
_cell.angle_alpha   90.00
_cell.angle_beta   90.00
_cell.angle_gamma   90.00
#
_symmetry.space_group_name_H-M   'P 1'
#
loop_
_entity.id
_entity.type
_entity.pdbx_description
1 polymer ?
#
loop_
_entity_poly.entity_id
_entity_poly.type
_entity_poly.pdbx_seq_one_letter_code
_entity_poly.pdbx_strand_id
1 'polypeptide(L)'
;MNDQQLYDMCFMGLEKNLYGFGTKRITIKIPGTICDTFAVSGFGYKTEDQTKYIGIRLWIDQGDHTMRTPYIKGKPILQHFAELVNNYESKLRPRGAMVSV
;
A
#
# COMPACT_ATOMS: atom_id res chain seq x y z
N MET A 1 -2.76 -3.92 16.40
CA MET A 1 -1.55 -4.40 15.70
C MET A 1 -0.49 -3.32 15.84
N ASN A 2 0.71 -3.66 16.28
CA ASN A 2 1.80 -2.69 16.41
C ASN A 2 2.62 -2.56 15.10
N ASP A 3 3.49 -1.57 15.03
CA ASP A 3 4.27 -1.30 13.81
C ASP A 3 5.24 -2.44 13.46
N GLN A 4 5.82 -3.11 14.47
CA GLN A 4 6.70 -4.27 14.26
C GLN A 4 5.95 -5.45 13.64
N GLN A 5 4.74 -5.76 14.13
CA GLN A 5 3.90 -6.80 13.56
C GLN A 5 3.53 -6.48 12.11
N LEU A 6 3.22 -5.22 11.79
CA LEU A 6 2.95 -4.79 10.41
C LEU A 6 4.19 -4.91 9.52
N TYR A 7 5.35 -4.54 10.06
CA TYR A 7 6.63 -4.72 9.37
C TYR A 7 6.89 -6.18 9.04
N ASP A 8 6.73 -7.06 10.03
CA ASP A 8 6.91 -8.49 9.82
C ASP A 8 5.90 -8.99 8.79
N MET A 9 4.63 -8.59 8.86
CA MET A 9 3.64 -8.97 7.83
C MET A 9 4.03 -8.48 6.43
N CYS A 10 4.56 -7.26 6.27
CA CYS A 10 4.99 -6.75 4.97
C CYS A 10 6.18 -7.52 4.41
N PHE A 11 7.17 -7.84 5.25
CA PHE A 11 8.48 -8.34 4.80
C PHE A 11 8.76 -9.80 5.17
N MET A 12 7.78 -10.53 5.70
CA MET A 12 7.88 -11.96 5.98
C MET A 12 8.13 -12.75 4.70
N GLY A 13 9.18 -13.58 4.74
CA GLY A 13 9.65 -14.34 3.59
C GLY A 13 10.58 -13.56 2.65
N LEU A 14 10.94 -12.31 2.99
CA LEU A 14 11.93 -11.50 2.27
C LEU A 14 13.28 -11.45 3.02
N GLU A 15 13.72 -12.61 3.49
CA GLU A 15 14.99 -12.81 4.20
C GLU A 15 16.21 -12.43 3.35
N LYS A 16 17.40 -12.49 3.98
CA LYS A 16 18.66 -12.08 3.34
C LYS A 16 18.86 -12.86 2.03
N ASN A 17 19.11 -12.14 0.93
CA ASN A 17 19.28 -12.64 -0.44
C ASN A 17 18.02 -13.10 -1.20
N LEU A 18 16.82 -13.03 -0.61
CA LEU A 18 15.57 -13.19 -1.36
C LEU A 18 15.14 -11.85 -1.95
N TYR A 19 14.36 -11.82 -3.02
CA TYR A 19 13.71 -10.61 -3.56
C TYR A 19 12.33 -10.99 -4.09
N GLY A 20 11.49 -9.99 -4.37
CA GLY A 20 10.12 -10.18 -4.80
C GLY A 20 9.11 -9.71 -3.75
N PHE A 21 7.93 -10.32 -3.75
CA PHE A 21 6.82 -9.93 -2.89
C PHE A 21 6.87 -10.63 -1.54
N GLY A 22 6.46 -9.91 -0.48
CA GLY A 22 6.20 -10.51 0.81
C GLY A 22 5.13 -11.59 0.69
N THR A 23 5.22 -12.59 1.55
CA THR A 23 4.33 -13.77 1.51
C THR A 23 2.92 -13.49 2.04
N LYS A 24 2.73 -12.37 2.75
CA LYS A 24 1.43 -11.96 3.30
C LYS A 24 0.84 -10.77 2.53
N ARG A 25 -0.47 -10.64 2.66
CA ARG A 25 -1.26 -9.49 2.23
C ARG A 25 -2.00 -8.94 3.43
N ILE A 26 -2.08 -7.63 3.54
CA ILE A 26 -2.70 -6.92 4.65
C ILE A 26 -3.94 -6.23 4.11
N THR A 27 -5.11 -6.46 4.70
CA THR A 27 -6.29 -5.65 4.36
C THR A 27 -6.12 -4.26 4.95
N ILE A 28 -6.18 -3.23 4.11
CA ILE A 28 -6.07 -1.83 4.52
C ILE A 28 -7.47 -1.25 4.64
N LYS A 29 -7.76 -0.67 5.81
CA LYS A 29 -9.00 0.05 6.08
C LYS A 29 -8.65 1.41 6.66
N ILE A 30 -8.89 2.46 5.88
CA ILE A 30 -8.68 3.85 6.29
C ILE A 30 -10.02 4.57 6.11
N PRO A 31 -10.74 4.86 7.20
CA PRO A 31 -12.04 5.52 7.12
C PRO A 31 -11.97 6.86 6.39
N GLY A 32 -13.00 7.18 5.62
CA GLY A 32 -13.12 8.42 4.85
C GLY A 32 -12.30 8.44 3.57
N THR A 33 -11.85 7.28 3.07
CA THR A 33 -11.06 7.15 1.84
C THR A 33 -11.70 6.16 0.88
N ILE A 34 -11.09 5.97 -0.29
CA ILE A 34 -11.47 4.91 -1.23
C ILE A 34 -11.55 3.50 -0.61
N CYS A 35 -10.86 3.26 0.52
CA CYS A 35 -10.95 2.00 1.27
C CYS A 35 -12.35 1.67 1.82
N ASP A 36 -13.25 2.65 1.92
CA ASP A 36 -14.63 2.41 2.36
C ASP A 36 -15.50 1.85 1.22
N THR A 37 -15.09 2.08 -0.03
CA THR A 37 -15.83 1.63 -1.22
C THR A 37 -15.19 0.40 -1.84
N PHE A 38 -13.87 0.29 -1.81
CA PHE A 38 -13.13 -0.78 -2.47
C PHE A 38 -12.17 -1.50 -1.51
N ALA A 39 -12.04 -2.81 -1.69
CA ALA A 39 -11.07 -3.60 -0.94
C ALA A 39 -9.64 -3.26 -1.37
N VAL A 40 -8.85 -2.74 -0.43
CA VAL A 40 -7.44 -2.39 -0.66
C VAL A 40 -6.54 -3.39 0.06
N SER A 41 -5.59 -3.98 -0.69
CA SER A 41 -4.62 -4.92 -0.15
C SER A 41 -3.21 -4.32 -0.11
N GLY A 42 -2.62 -4.24 1.08
CA GLY A 42 -1.23 -3.89 1.31
C GLY A 42 -0.27 -5.06 1.16
N PHE A 43 0.94 -4.78 0.71
CA PHE A 43 2.03 -5.77 0.62
C PHE A 43 3.40 -5.10 0.78
N GLY A 44 4.40 -5.88 1.19
CA GLY A 44 5.80 -5.50 1.05
C GLY A 44 6.40 -6.08 -0.22
N TYR A 45 7.40 -5.40 -0.75
CA TYR A 45 8.19 -5.82 -1.91
C TYR A 45 9.65 -5.48 -1.65
N LYS A 46 10.57 -6.36 -2.06
CA LYS A 46 12.00 -6.10 -1.99
C LYS A 46 12.61 -6.33 -3.36
N THR A 47 13.38 -5.38 -3.84
CA THR A 47 14.13 -5.46 -5.10
C THR A 47 15.41 -6.27 -4.93
N GLU A 48 16.03 -6.64 -6.05
CA GLU A 48 17.29 -7.40 -6.07
C GLU A 48 18.42 -6.68 -5.32
N ASP A 49 18.49 -5.35 -5.44
CA ASP A 49 19.41 -4.45 -4.72
C ASP A 49 19.12 -4.34 -3.20
N GLN A 50 18.18 -5.14 -2.68
CA GLN A 50 17.71 -5.15 -1.29
C GLN A 50 16.92 -3.92 -0.84
N THR A 51 16.52 -3.04 -1.77
CA THR A 51 15.63 -1.91 -1.45
C THR A 51 14.22 -2.42 -1.13
N LYS A 52 13.65 -1.94 -0.03
CA LYS A 52 12.32 -2.33 0.43
C LYS A 52 11.29 -1.30 0.01
N TYR A 53 10.12 -1.79 -0.38
CA TYR A 53 8.97 -1.00 -0.77
C TYR A 53 7.74 -1.50 -0.03
N ILE A 54 6.83 -0.59 0.24
CA ILE A 54 5.47 -0.87 0.68
C ILE A 54 4.55 -0.52 -0.48
N GLY A 55 3.59 -1.38 -0.78
CA GLY A 55 2.65 -1.19 -1.87
C GLY A 55 1.22 -1.49 -1.50
N ILE A 56 0.30 -0.91 -2.27
CA ILE A 56 -1.12 -1.21 -2.23
C ILE A 56 -1.56 -1.77 -3.59
N ARG A 57 -2.55 -2.64 -3.55
CA ARG A 57 -3.26 -3.22 -4.68
C ARG A 57 -4.74 -2.94 -4.53
N LEU A 58 -5.36 -2.35 -5.55
CA LEU A 58 -6.80 -2.16 -5.69
C LEU A 58 -7.30 -2.90 -6.92
N TRP A 59 -8.51 -3.45 -6.80
CA TRP A 59 -9.24 -4.01 -7.93
C TRP A 59 -10.49 -3.17 -8.17
N ILE A 60 -10.55 -2.48 -9.31
CA ILE A 60 -11.66 -1.58 -9.70
C ILE A 60 -12.00 -1.86 -11.16
N ASP A 61 -13.30 -1.98 -11.48
CA ASP A 61 -13.83 -2.06 -12.86
C ASP A 61 -13.04 -2.96 -13.82
N GLN A 62 -12.64 -4.14 -13.34
CA GLN A 62 -11.87 -5.17 -14.07
C GLN A 62 -10.37 -4.88 -14.29
N GLY A 63 -9.79 -3.91 -13.58
CA GLY A 63 -8.38 -3.58 -13.61
C GLY A 63 -7.66 -3.81 -12.28
N ASP A 64 -6.39 -4.22 -12.37
CA ASP A 64 -5.47 -4.29 -11.23
C ASP A 64 -4.64 -3.01 -11.14
N HIS A 65 -4.84 -2.25 -10.06
CA HIS A 65 -4.09 -1.04 -9.81
C HIS A 65 -3.13 -1.25 -8.65
N THR A 66 -1.83 -1.24 -8.94
CA THR A 66 -0.77 -1.31 -7.94
C THR A 66 0.00 -0.01 -7.83
N MET A 67 0.24 0.45 -6.60
CA MET A 67 1.17 1.54 -6.31
C MET A 67 2.15 1.10 -5.22
N ARG A 68 3.37 1.65 -5.25
CA ARG A 68 4.39 1.39 -4.24
C ARG A 68 5.18 2.66 -3.89
N THR A 69 5.65 2.71 -2.65
CA THR A 69 6.55 3.75 -2.14
C THR A 69 7.74 3.09 -1.45
N PRO A 70 8.95 3.69 -1.48
CA PRO A 70 10.07 3.19 -0.70
C PRO A 70 9.71 3.07 0.78
N TYR A 71 10.16 2.00 1.43
CA TYR A 71 10.06 1.88 2.88
C TYR A 71 11.07 2.81 3.54
N ILE A 72 10.58 3.71 4.39
CA ILE A 72 11.38 4.67 5.14
C ILE A 72 11.49 4.19 6.58
N LYS A 73 12.71 3.87 7.02
CA LYS A 73 12.98 3.45 8.41
C LYS A 73 12.59 4.58 9.37
N GLY A 74 11.89 4.23 10.46
CA GLY A 74 11.42 5.18 11.47
C GLY A 74 10.08 5.84 11.14
N LYS A 75 9.55 5.63 9.93
CA LYS A 75 8.19 6.01 9.56
C LYS A 75 7.26 4.80 9.76
N PRO A 76 6.11 4.96 10.45
CA PRO A 76 5.16 3.86 10.64
C PRO A 76 4.67 3.29 9.30
N ILE A 77 4.49 1.97 9.22
CA ILE A 77 3.97 1.30 8.03
C ILE A 77 2.57 1.79 7.66
N LEU A 78 1.71 2.02 8.66
CA LEU A 78 0.38 2.58 8.42
C LEU A 78 0.43 3.94 7.72
N GLN A 79 1.44 4.76 8.03
CA GLN A 79 1.60 6.05 7.38
C GLN A 79 1.96 5.90 5.89
N HIS A 80 2.79 4.91 5.54
CA HIS A 80 3.08 4.61 4.13
C HIS A 80 1.82 4.19 3.38
N PHE A 81 0.97 3.35 3.99
CA PHE A 81 -0.30 2.95 3.39
C PHE A 81 -1.26 4.12 3.24
N ALA A 82 -1.39 4.97 4.26
CA ALA A 82 -2.25 6.15 4.21
C ALA A 82 -1.85 7.10 3.08
N GLU A 83 -0.55 7.36 2.91
CA GLU A 83 -0.06 8.20 1.82
C GLU A 83 -0.31 7.56 0.45
N LEU A 84 -0.11 6.25 0.31
CA LEU A 84 -0.42 5.55 -0.94
C LEU A 84 -1.90 5.64 -1.28
N VAL A 85 -2.79 5.43 -0.31
CA VAL A 85 -4.24 5.53 -0.49
C VAL A 85 -4.64 6.95 -0.90
N ASN A 86 -4.19 7.97 -0.18
CA ASN A 86 -4.47 9.37 -0.49
C ASN A 86 -3.91 9.80 -1.86
N ASN A 87 -2.72 9.33 -2.20
CA ASN A 87 -2.10 9.60 -3.51
C ASN A 87 -2.87 8.91 -4.65
N TYR A 88 -3.46 7.74 -4.40
CA TYR A 88 -4.30 7.07 -5.40
C TYR A 88 -5.64 7.80 -5.56
N GLU A 89 -6.29 8.15 -4.45
CA GLU A 89 -7.57 8.86 -4.46
C GLU A 89 -7.48 10.24 -5.13
N SER A 90 -6.40 10.98 -4.90
CA SER A 90 -6.17 12.25 -5.59
C SER A 90 -5.93 12.12 -7.10
N LYS A 91 -5.42 10.98 -7.58
CA LYS A 91 -5.31 10.69 -9.02
C LYS A 91 -6.66 10.36 -9.65
N LEU A 92 -7.54 9.70 -8.90
CA LEU A 92 -8.90 9.39 -9.36
C LEU A 92 -9.82 10.62 -9.34
N ARG A 93 -9.57 11.56 -8.42
CA ARG A 93 -10.24 12.86 -8.35
C ARG A 93 -9.28 13.96 -8.79
N PRO A 94 -8.97 14.09 -10.10
CA PRO A 94 -8.20 15.25 -10.55
C PRO A 94 -8.98 16.50 -10.12
N ARG A 95 -8.30 17.42 -9.42
CA ARG A 95 -8.85 18.72 -8.98
C ARG A 95 -9.55 19.37 -10.17
N GLY A 96 -10.88 19.28 -10.22
CA GLY A 96 -11.68 19.68 -11.38
C GLY A 96 -12.99 18.91 -11.57
N ALA A 97 -13.15 17.71 -11.01
CA ALA A 97 -14.45 17.05 -10.96
C ALA A 97 -15.29 17.65 -9.82
N MET A 98 -15.84 18.85 -10.05
CA MET A 98 -17.01 19.33 -9.31
C MET A 98 -18.12 18.30 -9.53
N VAL A 99 -18.49 17.57 -8.48
CA VAL A 99 -19.82 16.98 -8.43
C VAL A 99 -20.75 18.14 -8.08
N SER A 100 -21.26 18.81 -9.12
CA SER A 100 -22.43 19.66 -8.97
C SER A 100 -23.58 18.75 -8.55
N VAL A 101 -24.07 18.97 -7.32
CA VAL A 101 -25.39 18.51 -6.88
C VAL A 101 -26.42 19.53 -7.34
#